data_AF-A0A519R289-F1
#
_entry.id   AF-A0A519R289-F1
#
_cell.length_a   1.000
_cell.length_b   1.000
_cell.length_c   1.000
_cell.angle_alpha   90.00
_cell.angle_beta   90.00
_cell.angle_gamma   90.00
#
_symmetry.space_group_name_H-M   'P 1'
#
loop_
_entity.id
_entity.type
_entity.pdbx_description
1 polymer ?
#
loop_
_entity_poly.entity_id
_entity_poly.type
_entity_poly.pdbx_seq_one_letter_code
_entity_poly.pdbx_strand_id
1 'polypeptide(L)'
;MKNTIFLIVVLLYFSNVQAQTIFEFQPLRILDTITQKTIDKIKVKDYVKNTHCFFSEIYDTTTGLFLFKKIEDKWIVYDYNDFVSNYTLSKHTAYSKRYVSINVVAMRSGMGENYYGWLVLFDLEKASYIILNAFSHNSGEYSDKTEFKQECTSKILYIKNNTFSVTKICDVKKEDKNYCTNCLDSGVYKIENDTLKKIQANP
;
A
#
# COMPACT_ATOMS: atom_id res chain seq x y z
N MET A 1 13.64 -10.64 -48.82
CA MET A 1 12.23 -10.49 -48.40
C MET A 1 11.83 -11.35 -47.20
N LYS A 2 12.31 -12.59 -47.02
CA LYS A 2 11.97 -13.41 -45.84
C LYS A 2 12.47 -12.85 -44.50
N ASN A 3 13.66 -12.23 -44.47
CA ASN A 3 14.22 -11.67 -43.22
C ASN A 3 13.55 -10.37 -42.76
N THR A 4 12.90 -9.63 -43.66
CA THR A 4 12.23 -8.36 -43.33
C THR A 4 10.90 -8.59 -42.60
N ILE A 5 10.19 -9.67 -42.95
CA ILE A 5 8.92 -10.05 -42.31
C ILE A 5 9.17 -10.53 -40.87
N PHE A 6 10.26 -11.26 -40.62
CA PHE A 6 10.61 -11.74 -39.29
C PHE A 6 10.90 -10.58 -38.32
N LEU A 7 11.57 -9.51 -38.79
CA LEU A 7 11.87 -8.34 -37.98
C LEU A 7 10.59 -7.57 -37.56
N ILE A 8 9.60 -7.49 -38.44
CA ILE A 8 8.32 -6.80 -38.18
C ILE A 8 7.50 -7.58 -37.14
N VAL A 9 7.48 -8.92 -37.20
CA VAL A 9 6.78 -9.75 -36.21
C VAL A 9 7.41 -9.64 -34.82
N VAL A 10 8.75 -9.58 -34.75
CA VAL A 10 9.47 -9.39 -33.48
C VAL A 10 9.21 -8.00 -32.90
N LEU A 11 9.24 -6.94 -33.72
CA LEU A 11 8.94 -5.56 -33.28
C LEU A 11 7.49 -5.41 -32.80
N LEU A 12 6.53 -6.07 -33.45
CA LEU A 12 5.11 -6.08 -33.04
C LEU A 12 4.87 -6.87 -31.74
N TYR A 13 5.70 -7.88 -31.45
CA TYR A 13 5.65 -8.63 -30.20
C TYR A 13 6.15 -7.79 -29.02
N PHE A 14 7.16 -6.95 -29.22
CA PHE A 14 7.69 -6.07 -28.17
C PHE A 14 6.87 -4.80 -27.95
N SER A 15 6.05 -4.36 -28.92
CA SER A 15 5.23 -3.14 -28.79
C SER A 15 3.96 -3.30 -27.94
N ASN A 16 3.62 -4.51 -27.49
CA ASN A 16 2.43 -4.76 -26.65
C ASN A 16 2.73 -5.13 -25.20
N VAL A 17 4.00 -5.07 -24.76
CA VAL A 17 4.31 -5.20 -23.34
C VAL A 17 4.10 -3.83 -22.69
N GLN A 18 2.84 -3.43 -22.56
CA GLN A 18 2.48 -2.39 -21.61
C GLN A 18 2.89 -2.95 -20.25
N ALA A 19 3.93 -2.35 -19.64
CA ALA A 19 4.43 -2.80 -18.35
C ALA A 19 3.25 -2.85 -17.36
N GLN A 20 2.77 -4.06 -17.06
CA GLN A 20 1.82 -4.21 -15.98
C GLN A 20 2.57 -3.82 -14.72
N THR A 21 2.09 -2.80 -14.02
CA THR A 21 2.58 -2.50 -12.68
C THR A 21 2.22 -3.69 -11.80
N ILE A 22 3.19 -4.58 -11.58
CA ILE A 22 3.07 -5.71 -10.67
C ILE A 22 3.51 -5.21 -9.31
N PHE A 23 2.62 -5.29 -8.33
CA PHE A 23 2.97 -5.08 -6.94
C PHE A 23 3.20 -6.44 -6.30
N GLU A 24 4.29 -6.61 -5.58
CA GLU A 24 4.66 -7.89 -4.94
C GLU A 24 4.63 -7.76 -3.42
N PHE A 25 4.10 -8.78 -2.75
CA PHE A 25 4.14 -8.88 -1.30
C PHE A 25 5.59 -9.07 -0.83
N GLN A 26 6.00 -8.26 0.13
CA GLN A 26 7.29 -8.35 0.80
C GLN A 26 7.13 -9.01 2.17
N PRO A 27 8.08 -9.86 2.59
CA PRO A 27 8.01 -10.48 3.91
C PRO A 27 8.14 -9.42 5.02
N LEU A 28 7.39 -9.59 6.10
CA LEU A 28 7.58 -8.79 7.30
C LEU A 28 8.87 -9.17 8.02
N ARG A 29 9.57 -8.18 8.58
CA ARG A 29 10.77 -8.42 9.38
C ARG A 29 10.38 -8.93 10.76
N ILE A 30 10.89 -10.09 11.14
CA ILE A 30 10.81 -10.56 12.53
C ILE A 30 11.71 -9.67 13.37
N LEU A 31 11.14 -9.01 14.38
CA LEU A 31 11.85 -8.20 15.34
C LEU A 31 12.22 -9.02 16.59
N ASP A 32 11.27 -9.80 17.11
CA ASP A 32 11.44 -10.49 18.38
C ASP A 32 10.49 -11.70 18.52
N THR A 33 10.77 -12.55 19.51
CA THR A 33 9.89 -13.63 19.98
C THR A 33 9.69 -13.50 21.49
N ILE A 34 8.45 -13.23 21.91
CA ILE A 34 8.12 -12.87 23.28
C ILE A 34 7.09 -13.79 23.93
N THR A 35 6.98 -13.66 25.25
CA THR A 35 6.04 -14.40 26.11
C THR A 35 4.74 -13.65 26.31
N GLN A 36 3.71 -14.36 26.78
CA GLN A 36 2.42 -13.74 27.18
C GLN A 36 2.60 -12.60 28.19
N LYS A 37 3.55 -12.74 29.14
CA LYS A 37 3.84 -11.71 30.14
C LYS A 37 4.28 -10.38 29.51
N THR A 38 4.97 -10.40 28.38
CA THR A 38 5.35 -9.19 27.64
C THR A 38 4.13 -8.60 26.92
N ILE A 39 3.32 -9.45 26.29
CA ILE A 39 2.08 -9.04 25.62
C ILE A 39 1.14 -8.31 26.59
N ASP A 40 0.99 -8.83 27.82
CA ASP A 40 0.09 -8.25 28.82
C ASP A 40 0.48 -6.81 29.20
N LYS A 41 1.76 -6.43 29.07
CA LYS A 41 2.24 -5.07 29.34
C LYS A 41 1.94 -4.06 28.23
N ILE A 42 1.61 -4.52 27.01
CA ILE A 42 1.31 -3.63 25.88
C ILE A 42 -0.06 -2.98 26.13
N LYS A 43 -0.07 -1.65 26.24
CA LYS A 43 -1.29 -0.91 26.62
C LYS A 43 -2.32 -0.84 25.50
N VAL A 44 -1.87 -0.54 24.28
CA VAL A 44 -2.74 -0.36 23.12
C VAL A 44 -2.58 -1.56 22.20
N LYS A 45 -3.65 -2.34 22.07
CA LYS A 45 -3.71 -3.53 21.23
C LYS A 45 -4.90 -3.41 20.29
N ASP A 46 -4.62 -3.24 19.01
CA ASP A 46 -5.66 -3.20 17.97
C ASP A 46 -5.86 -4.63 17.42
N TYR A 47 -6.74 -5.40 18.08
CA TYR A 47 -6.94 -6.82 17.79
C TYR A 47 -7.70 -7.06 16.48
N VAL A 48 -7.14 -7.93 15.64
CA VAL A 48 -7.82 -8.40 14.43
C VAL A 48 -8.84 -9.48 14.81
N LYS A 49 -10.13 -9.18 14.60
CA LYS A 49 -11.24 -10.06 14.99
C LYS A 49 -11.07 -11.49 14.45
N ASN A 50 -11.33 -12.48 15.30
CA ASN A 50 -11.28 -13.92 14.99
C ASN A 50 -9.89 -14.40 14.52
N THR A 51 -8.81 -13.75 14.97
CA THR A 51 -7.43 -14.18 14.76
C THR A 51 -6.64 -14.08 16.07
N HIS A 52 -5.43 -14.62 16.10
CA HIS A 52 -4.47 -14.39 17.18
C HIS A 52 -3.43 -13.32 16.80
N CYS A 53 -3.90 -12.26 16.15
CA CYS A 53 -3.08 -11.13 15.72
C CYS A 53 -3.59 -9.82 16.30
N PHE A 54 -2.69 -8.89 16.62
CA PHE A 54 -3.02 -7.50 16.89
C PHE A 54 -1.91 -6.57 16.42
N PHE A 55 -2.27 -5.32 16.16
CA PHE A 55 -1.32 -4.26 15.85
C PHE A 55 -1.09 -3.35 17.07
N SER A 56 0.10 -2.79 17.17
CA SER A 56 0.42 -1.75 18.14
C SER A 56 1.40 -0.75 17.56
N GLU A 57 1.31 0.50 18.02
CA GLU A 57 2.23 1.56 17.61
C GLU A 57 3.47 1.64 18.52
N ILE A 58 3.46 0.95 19.66
CA ILE A 58 4.52 1.03 20.66
C ILE A 58 4.94 -0.39 21.08
N TYR A 59 6.23 -0.67 20.95
CA TYR A 59 6.87 -1.87 21.47
C TYR A 59 8.23 -1.53 22.07
N ASP A 60 8.47 -1.98 23.31
CA ASP A 60 9.72 -1.79 24.05
C ASP A 60 10.33 -0.38 23.89
N THR A 61 9.55 0.65 24.21
CA THR A 61 9.87 2.09 24.08
C THR A 61 10.01 2.64 22.66
N THR A 62 10.00 1.79 21.65
CA THR A 62 10.06 2.17 20.24
C THR A 62 8.66 2.47 19.70
N THR A 63 8.51 3.59 19.00
CA THR A 63 7.31 3.92 18.23
C THR A 63 7.49 3.43 16.80
N GLY A 64 6.48 2.75 16.24
CA GLY A 64 6.53 2.11 14.92
C GLY A 64 5.17 1.55 14.54
N LEU A 65 5.10 0.64 13.56
CA LEU A 65 3.93 -0.21 13.34
C LEU A 65 4.34 -1.67 13.53
N PHE A 66 3.87 -2.26 14.62
CA PHE A 66 4.20 -3.63 14.99
C PHE A 66 3.00 -4.55 14.81
N LEU A 67 3.22 -5.70 14.19
CA LEU A 67 2.27 -6.82 14.16
C LEU A 67 2.71 -7.88 15.18
N PHE A 68 1.81 -8.23 16.09
CA PHE A 68 2.01 -9.32 17.03
C PHE A 68 1.16 -10.50 16.60
N LYS A 69 1.80 -11.66 16.39
CA LYS A 69 1.11 -12.90 15.97
C LYS A 69 1.47 -14.03 16.92
N LYS A 70 0.45 -14.68 17.47
CA LYS A 70 0.66 -15.91 18.25
C LYS A 70 0.88 -17.10 17.32
N ILE A 71 1.96 -17.83 17.54
CA ILE A 71 2.26 -19.11 16.89
C ILE A 71 2.52 -20.11 18.01
N GLU A 72 1.64 -21.10 18.14
CA GLU A 72 1.64 -22.06 19.25
C GLU A 72 1.66 -21.32 20.60
N ASP A 73 2.72 -21.50 21.39
CA ASP A 73 2.87 -20.95 22.74
C ASP A 73 3.66 -19.64 22.77
N LYS A 74 4.12 -19.16 21.60
CA LYS A 74 4.99 -18.00 21.46
C LYS A 74 4.29 -16.87 20.71
N TRP A 75 4.71 -15.64 20.99
CA TRP A 75 4.29 -14.48 20.22
C TRP A 75 5.47 -13.98 19.40
N ILE A 76 5.26 -13.85 18.10
CA ILE A 76 6.24 -13.24 17.20
C ILE A 76 5.87 -11.79 17.01
N VAL A 77 6.86 -10.91 17.18
CA VAL A 77 6.75 -9.48 16.90
C VAL A 77 7.35 -9.23 15.54
N TYR A 78 6.54 -8.70 14.64
CA TYR A 78 6.96 -8.24 13.33
C TYR A 78 7.03 -6.73 13.33
N ASP A 79 8.09 -6.20 12.75
CA ASP A 79 8.29 -4.78 12.51
C ASP A 79 7.92 -4.46 11.07
N TYR A 80 7.12 -3.41 10.92
CA TYR A 80 6.92 -2.73 9.67
C TYR A 80 7.19 -1.23 9.87
N ASN A 81 8.43 -0.81 9.61
CA ASN A 81 8.89 0.57 9.76
C ASN A 81 9.57 1.08 8.48
N ASP A 82 8.91 0.88 7.34
CA ASP A 82 9.38 1.38 6.03
C ASP A 82 9.07 2.87 5.82
N PHE A 83 8.39 3.52 6.75
CA PHE A 83 7.98 4.91 6.60
C PHE A 83 8.97 5.88 7.24
N VAL A 84 9.22 6.97 6.52
CA VAL A 84 9.92 8.15 7.04
C VAL A 84 9.15 8.79 8.19
N SER A 85 9.86 9.48 9.07
CA SER A 85 9.30 10.26 10.19
C SER A 85 8.14 11.18 9.76
N ASN A 86 7.22 11.46 10.69
CA ASN A 86 6.01 12.29 10.51
C ASN A 86 4.87 11.60 9.74
N TYR A 87 4.49 10.40 10.19
CA TYR A 87 3.31 9.70 9.70
C TYR A 87 2.25 9.54 10.79
N THR A 88 1.01 9.31 10.35
CA THR A 88 -0.12 8.90 11.18
C THR A 88 -0.68 7.59 10.64
N LEU A 89 -1.19 6.75 11.53
CA LEU A 89 -1.76 5.45 11.19
C LEU A 89 -3.26 5.46 11.46
N SER A 90 -4.04 4.89 10.54
CA SER A 90 -5.43 4.54 10.83
C SER A 90 -5.49 3.28 11.69
N LYS A 91 -6.65 3.02 12.29
CA LYS A 91 -6.97 1.65 12.76
C LYS A 91 -6.92 0.66 11.61
N HIS A 92 -6.69 -0.61 11.93
CA HIS A 92 -6.75 -1.65 10.91
C HIS A 92 -8.17 -1.84 10.38
N THR A 93 -8.27 -2.25 9.12
CA THR A 93 -9.50 -2.68 8.45
C THR A 93 -9.34 -4.13 8.05
N ALA A 94 -10.13 -5.03 8.64
CA ALA A 94 -10.10 -6.44 8.29
C ALA A 94 -11.01 -6.74 7.10
N TYR A 95 -10.44 -7.27 6.02
CA TYR A 95 -11.19 -7.73 4.84
C TYR A 95 -11.53 -9.22 4.91
N SER A 96 -10.68 -9.99 5.60
CA SER A 96 -10.86 -11.39 5.93
C SER A 96 -10.02 -11.75 7.16
N LYS A 97 -9.98 -13.02 7.56
CA LYS A 97 -9.04 -13.51 8.58
C LYS A 97 -7.57 -13.43 8.13
N ARG A 98 -7.34 -13.40 6.82
CA ARG A 98 -6.00 -13.39 6.20
C ARG A 98 -5.55 -11.98 5.85
N TYR A 99 -6.43 -11.19 5.24
CA TYR A 99 -6.09 -9.87 4.71
C TYR A 99 -6.61 -8.74 5.58
N VAL A 100 -5.69 -7.87 6.00
CA VAL A 100 -5.96 -6.70 6.83
C VAL A 100 -5.20 -5.51 6.25
N SER A 101 -5.76 -4.31 6.28
CA SER A 101 -5.03 -3.11 5.87
C SER A 101 -4.95 -2.04 6.95
N ILE A 102 -3.92 -1.22 6.86
CA ILE A 102 -3.77 0.02 7.63
C ILE A 102 -3.46 1.14 6.64
N ASN A 103 -4.14 2.27 6.76
CA ASN A 103 -3.78 3.46 6.01
C ASN A 103 -2.71 4.23 6.77
N VAL A 104 -1.70 4.67 6.03
CA VAL A 104 -0.62 5.52 6.55
C VAL A 104 -0.65 6.81 5.79
N VAL A 105 -0.64 7.94 6.51
CA VAL A 105 -0.52 9.27 5.91
C VAL A 105 0.74 9.92 6.46
N ALA A 106 1.66 10.32 5.58
CA ALA A 106 2.86 11.05 5.96
C ALA A 106 2.90 12.43 5.31
N MET A 107 3.48 13.37 6.04
CA MET A 107 3.82 14.70 5.53
C MET A 107 5.32 14.74 5.24
N ARG A 108 5.69 15.16 4.03
CA ARG A 108 7.09 15.35 3.65
C ARG A 108 7.44 16.83 3.61
N SER A 109 8.67 17.16 3.97
CA SER A 109 9.21 18.51 3.79
C SER A 109 9.37 18.83 2.30
N GLY A 110 9.07 20.05 1.89
CA GLY A 110 9.17 20.52 0.51
C GLY A 110 8.69 21.95 0.36
N MET A 111 8.63 22.44 -0.87
CA MET A 111 7.90 23.69 -1.15
C MET A 111 6.40 23.41 -1.07
N GLY A 112 5.71 24.17 -0.21
CA GLY A 112 4.28 24.04 0.03
C GLY A 112 3.88 22.75 0.75
N GLU A 113 2.61 22.35 0.59
CA GLU A 113 2.06 21.19 1.29
C GLU A 113 2.30 19.90 0.52
N ASN A 114 2.88 18.88 1.16
CA ASN A 114 3.22 17.61 0.53
C ASN A 114 2.77 16.44 1.42
N TYR A 115 1.60 15.89 1.13
CA TYR A 115 1.02 14.77 1.86
C TYR A 115 0.91 13.54 0.96
N TYR A 116 1.27 12.39 1.52
CA TYR A 116 1.22 11.11 0.83
C TYR A 116 0.49 10.10 1.71
N GLY A 117 -0.37 9.30 1.09
CA GLY A 117 -1.11 8.26 1.75
C GLY A 117 -0.90 6.91 1.08
N TRP A 118 -0.64 5.90 1.90
CA TRP A 118 -0.49 4.52 1.47
C TRP A 118 -1.52 3.64 2.16
N LEU A 119 -2.06 2.68 1.42
CA LEU A 119 -2.73 1.53 1.99
C LEU A 119 -1.73 0.40 2.08
N VAL A 120 -1.43 -0.03 3.30
CA VAL A 120 -0.57 -1.18 3.55
C VAL A 120 -1.48 -2.37 3.77
N LEU A 121 -1.43 -3.33 2.86
CA LEU A 121 -2.22 -4.55 2.92
C LEU A 121 -1.35 -5.70 3.41
N PHE A 122 -1.68 -6.24 4.56
CA PHE A 122 -1.01 -7.37 5.19
C PHE A 122 -1.69 -8.69 4.81
N ASP A 123 -0.88 -9.69 4.50
CA ASP A 123 -1.25 -11.10 4.50
C ASP A 123 -0.76 -11.73 5.82
N LEU A 124 -1.69 -11.91 6.75
CA LEU A 124 -1.42 -12.44 8.08
C LEU A 124 -1.02 -13.92 8.07
N GLU A 125 -1.45 -14.70 7.07
CA GLU A 125 -1.05 -16.11 6.95
C GLU A 125 0.44 -16.19 6.62
N LYS A 126 0.85 -15.45 5.59
CA LYS A 126 2.23 -15.45 5.08
C LYS A 126 3.17 -14.51 5.82
N ALA A 127 2.67 -13.68 6.74
CA ALA A 127 3.42 -12.61 7.40
C ALA A 127 4.15 -11.73 6.37
N SER A 128 3.39 -11.22 5.40
CA SER A 128 3.89 -10.35 4.34
C SER A 128 2.97 -9.14 4.17
N TYR A 129 3.44 -8.12 3.44
CA TYR A 129 2.69 -6.91 3.19
C TYR A 129 2.94 -6.38 1.79
N ILE A 130 2.05 -5.51 1.32
CA ILE A 130 2.19 -4.77 0.07
C ILE A 130 1.76 -3.33 0.31
N ILE A 131 2.50 -2.39 -0.28
CA ILE A 131 2.23 -0.96 -0.16
C ILE A 131 1.56 -0.48 -1.44
N LEU A 132 0.38 0.12 -1.30
CA LEU A 132 -0.38 0.68 -2.42
C LEU A 132 -0.50 2.19 -2.23
N ASN A 133 -0.14 2.97 -3.24
CA ASN A 133 -0.31 4.43 -3.18
C ASN A 133 -1.80 4.78 -3.26
N ALA A 134 -2.35 5.25 -2.15
CA ALA A 134 -3.79 5.49 -1.99
C ALA A 134 -4.15 6.98 -2.06
N PHE A 135 -3.22 7.87 -1.74
CA PHE A 135 -3.46 9.31 -1.73
C PHE A 135 -2.18 10.08 -2.00
N SER A 136 -2.29 11.19 -2.71
CA SER A 136 -1.22 12.18 -2.82
C SER A 136 -1.85 13.56 -2.91
N HIS A 137 -1.28 14.51 -2.19
CA HIS A 137 -1.58 15.93 -2.28
C HIS A 137 -0.27 16.70 -2.30
N ASN A 138 -0.07 17.51 -3.34
CA ASN A 138 1.03 18.44 -3.44
C ASN A 138 0.47 19.80 -3.85
N SER A 139 0.71 20.82 -3.05
CA SER A 139 0.32 22.19 -3.36
C SER A 139 1.43 23.17 -3.03
N GLY A 140 1.43 24.32 -3.68
CA GLY A 140 2.45 25.33 -3.48
C GLY A 140 2.42 26.40 -4.54
N GLU A 141 3.53 27.12 -4.66
CA GLU A 141 3.70 28.23 -5.57
C GLU A 141 4.95 27.98 -6.44
N TYR A 142 4.79 28.08 -7.76
CA TYR A 142 5.91 28.05 -8.70
C TYR A 142 6.76 29.33 -8.58
N SER A 143 7.97 29.32 -9.14
CA SER A 143 8.89 30.48 -9.08
C SER A 143 8.33 31.77 -9.72
N ASP A 144 7.36 31.63 -10.63
CA ASP A 144 6.64 32.72 -11.30
C ASP A 144 5.43 33.22 -10.51
N LYS A 145 5.24 32.74 -9.28
CA LYS A 145 4.11 32.99 -8.38
C LYS A 145 2.79 32.31 -8.76
N THR A 146 2.84 31.36 -9.69
CA THR A 146 1.65 30.60 -10.07
C THR A 146 1.36 29.52 -9.02
N GLU A 147 0.18 29.56 -8.40
CA GLU A 147 -0.27 28.52 -7.48
C GLU A 147 -0.61 27.20 -8.21
N PHE A 148 -0.18 26.09 -7.64
CA PHE A 148 -0.56 24.75 -8.07
C PHE A 148 -1.15 23.93 -6.92
N LYS A 149 -2.05 23.03 -7.30
CA LYS A 149 -2.57 21.96 -6.45
C LYS A 149 -2.68 20.69 -7.30
N GLN A 150 -2.08 19.62 -6.84
CA GLN A 150 -2.12 18.28 -7.43
C GLN A 150 -2.68 17.34 -6.37
N GLU A 151 -3.79 16.68 -6.65
CA GLU A 151 -4.42 15.78 -5.69
C GLU A 151 -4.96 14.55 -6.40
N CYS A 152 -4.64 13.38 -5.84
CA CYS A 152 -5.20 12.12 -6.26
C CYS A 152 -5.60 11.29 -5.05
N THR A 153 -6.66 10.51 -5.19
CA THR A 153 -7.10 9.52 -4.21
C THR A 153 -7.54 8.25 -4.93
N SER A 154 -6.99 7.10 -4.54
CA SER A 154 -7.46 5.79 -4.95
C SER A 154 -8.32 5.18 -3.85
N LYS A 155 -9.62 5.14 -4.09
CA LYS A 155 -10.56 4.42 -3.23
C LYS A 155 -10.44 2.93 -3.52
N ILE A 156 -10.02 2.17 -2.51
CA ILE A 156 -9.81 0.72 -2.61
C ILE A 156 -10.97 0.03 -1.87
N LEU A 157 -11.79 -0.70 -2.62
CA LEU A 157 -12.88 -1.52 -2.08
C LEU A 157 -12.52 -3.00 -2.22
N TYR A 158 -12.42 -3.70 -1.10
CA TYR A 158 -12.32 -5.16 -1.13
C TYR A 158 -13.68 -5.76 -1.46
N ILE A 159 -13.73 -6.61 -2.48
CA ILE A 159 -15.00 -7.18 -2.97
C ILE A 159 -15.21 -8.58 -2.38
N LYS A 160 -14.33 -9.55 -2.70
CA LYS A 160 -14.26 -10.96 -2.23
C LYS A 160 -13.21 -11.71 -3.05
N ASN A 161 -12.86 -12.95 -2.69
CA ASN A 161 -11.94 -13.83 -3.45
C ASN A 161 -10.62 -13.15 -3.83
N ASN A 162 -10.01 -12.46 -2.87
CA ASN A 162 -8.75 -11.76 -3.04
C ASN A 162 -8.77 -10.72 -4.17
N THR A 163 -9.95 -10.16 -4.46
CA THR A 163 -10.19 -9.18 -5.52
C THR A 163 -10.59 -7.83 -4.94
N PHE A 164 -10.04 -6.77 -5.53
CA PHE A 164 -10.18 -5.38 -5.13
C PHE A 164 -10.69 -4.59 -6.33
N SER A 165 -11.61 -3.66 -6.11
CA SER A 165 -11.89 -2.58 -7.06
C SER A 165 -11.21 -1.31 -6.59
N VAL A 166 -10.58 -0.61 -7.52
CA VAL A 166 -9.91 0.65 -7.28
C VAL A 166 -10.57 1.70 -8.16
N THR A 167 -10.95 2.81 -7.54
CA THR A 167 -11.41 4.01 -8.24
C THR A 167 -10.47 5.16 -7.90
N LYS A 168 -9.67 5.57 -8.88
CA LYS A 168 -8.84 6.76 -8.81
C LYS A 168 -9.70 8.00 -9.07
N ILE A 169 -9.56 8.99 -8.20
CA ILE A 169 -10.25 10.27 -8.24
C ILE A 169 -9.16 11.35 -8.26
N CYS A 170 -9.30 12.32 -9.15
CA CYS A 170 -8.35 13.42 -9.30
C CYS A 170 -9.11 14.76 -9.34
N ASP A 171 -8.53 15.80 -8.75
CA ASP A 171 -9.10 17.16 -8.76
C ASP A 171 -8.73 17.83 -10.11
N VAL A 172 -9.71 17.98 -11.00
CA VAL A 172 -9.50 18.32 -12.42
C VAL A 172 -9.45 19.84 -12.69
N LYS A 173 -9.28 20.67 -11.66
CA LYS A 173 -9.48 22.13 -11.79
C LYS A 173 -8.42 22.89 -12.61
N LYS A 174 -7.38 22.25 -13.14
CA LYS A 174 -6.47 22.81 -14.16
C LYS A 174 -6.06 21.70 -15.13
N GLU A 175 -6.13 21.93 -16.45
CA GLU A 175 -5.91 20.93 -17.51
C GLU A 175 -4.42 20.71 -17.89
N ASP A 176 -3.47 20.72 -16.95
CA ASP A 176 -2.08 20.35 -17.27
C ASP A 176 -1.85 18.83 -17.16
N LYS A 177 -1.15 18.28 -18.13
CA LYS A 177 -1.18 16.86 -18.51
C LYS A 177 -0.61 15.86 -17.47
N ASN A 178 -0.26 16.30 -16.25
CA ASN A 178 0.37 15.47 -15.21
C ASN A 178 -0.32 15.54 -13.81
N TYR A 179 -1.53 16.10 -13.69
CA TYR A 179 -2.21 16.35 -12.40
C TYR A 179 -2.65 15.10 -11.60
N CYS A 180 -2.63 13.92 -12.20
CA CYS A 180 -3.22 12.69 -11.65
C CYS A 180 -2.18 11.56 -11.52
N THR A 181 -0.96 11.91 -11.10
CA THR A 181 0.15 10.94 -10.92
C THR A 181 0.20 10.41 -9.49
N ASN A 182 1.00 9.36 -9.26
CA ASN A 182 1.32 8.81 -7.92
C ASN A 182 0.24 8.05 -7.15
N CYS A 183 -1.01 7.95 -7.65
CA CYS A 183 -2.03 7.07 -7.08
C CYS A 183 -2.23 5.79 -7.91
N LEU A 184 -2.64 4.70 -7.24
CA LEU A 184 -2.98 3.43 -7.88
C LEU A 184 -4.09 3.61 -8.93
N ASP A 185 -3.88 3.10 -10.14
CA ASP A 185 -4.82 3.33 -11.23
C ASP A 185 -6.17 2.63 -11.02
N SER A 186 -7.23 3.22 -11.58
CA SER A 186 -8.57 2.62 -11.58
C SER A 186 -8.57 1.26 -12.25
N GLY A 187 -9.28 0.29 -11.66
CA GLY A 187 -9.44 -1.04 -12.21
C GLY A 187 -9.77 -2.10 -11.16
N VAL A 188 -9.85 -3.33 -11.63
CA VAL A 188 -10.02 -4.51 -10.78
C VAL A 188 -8.67 -5.20 -10.66
N TYR A 189 -8.29 -5.48 -9.42
CA TYR A 189 -7.03 -6.11 -9.07
C TYR A 189 -7.28 -7.42 -8.33
N LYS A 190 -6.41 -8.40 -8.53
CA LYS A 190 -6.49 -9.71 -7.88
C LYS A 190 -5.14 -10.11 -7.32
N ILE A 191 -5.15 -10.69 -6.13
CA ILE A 191 -3.95 -11.29 -5.54
C ILE A 191 -3.79 -12.71 -6.08
N GLU A 192 -2.69 -12.95 -6.76
CA GLU A 192 -2.29 -14.27 -7.28
C GLU A 192 -0.79 -14.45 -7.06
N ASN A 193 -0.39 -15.58 -6.47
CA ASN A 193 1.03 -15.93 -6.24
C ASN A 193 1.84 -14.79 -5.61
N ASP A 194 1.35 -14.21 -4.51
CA ASP A 194 2.03 -13.13 -3.77
C ASP A 194 2.22 -11.84 -4.55
N THR A 195 1.42 -11.65 -5.60
CA THR A 195 1.40 -10.42 -6.39
C THR A 195 -0.02 -9.88 -6.52
N LEU A 196 -0.16 -8.56 -6.54
CA LEU A 196 -1.40 -7.88 -6.89
C LEU A 196 -1.34 -7.49 -8.38
N LYS A 197 -2.20 -8.13 -9.19
CA LYS A 197 -2.25 -7.92 -10.63
C LYS A 197 -3.53 -7.20 -11.02
N LYS A 198 -3.43 -6.21 -11.91
CA LYS A 198 -4.58 -5.58 -12.55
C LYS A 198 -5.16 -6.54 -13.60
N ILE A 199 -6.37 -7.04 -13.36
CA ILE A 199 -7.05 -7.98 -14.27
C ILE A 199 -8.04 -7.29 -15.21
N GLN A 200 -8.46 -6.08 -14.88
CA GLN A 200 -9.36 -5.28 -15.69
C GLN A 200 -9.09 -3.79 -15.46
N ALA A 201 -9.03 -3.00 -16.52
CA ALA A 201 -9.12 -1.55 -16.41
C ALA A 201 -10.60 -1.15 -16.26
N ASN A 202 -10.92 -0.29 -15.29
CA ASN A 202 -12.24 0.34 -15.27
C ASN A 202 -12.25 1.43 -16.35
N PRO A 203 -13.24 1.46 -17.25
CA PRO A 203 -13.43 2.56 -18.19
C PRO A 203 -13.70 3.88 -17.47
#